data_AF-A0A9D6U917-F1
#
_entry.id   AF-A0A9D6U917-F1
#
_cell.length_a   1.000
_cell.length_b   1.000
_cell.length_c   1.000
_cell.angle_alpha   90.00
_cell.angle_beta   90.00
_cell.angle_gamma   90.00
#
_symmetry.space_group_name_H-M   'P 1'
#
loop_
_entity.id
_entity.type
_entity.pdbx_description
1 polymer ?
#
loop_
_entity_poly.entity_id
_entity_poly.type
_entity_poly.pdbx_seq_one_letter_code
_entity_poly.pdbx_strand_id
1 'polypeptide(L)'
;MKKYNLAIYELMTLYLNILFSHLSKFIPTITLISGLLFCSACRKDVGPIIVAPKNTQPISFTTEIQPIFTTNCAVAGCHNTTSQKANMDLTTGYSYGNLVNVTSNNYAPVLRVKPFSSDSSVLQHKVAHTFKYGGQMPPSGSLQSFELDNIKNWISQGAKNN
;
A
#
# COMPACT_ATOMS: atom_id res chain seq x y z
N MET A 1 84.50 9.64 -4.12
CA MET A 1 83.38 9.69 -3.15
C MET A 1 81.98 9.60 -3.77
N LYS A 2 81.73 9.96 -5.05
CA LYS A 2 80.39 9.91 -5.67
C LYS A 2 79.84 8.50 -6.02
N LYS A 3 80.69 7.48 -6.26
CA LYS A 3 80.25 6.11 -6.61
C LYS A 3 79.61 5.32 -5.45
N TYR A 4 80.04 5.55 -4.22
CA TYR A 4 79.51 4.83 -3.05
C TYR A 4 78.10 5.28 -2.66
N ASN A 5 77.79 6.57 -2.83
CA ASN A 5 76.44 7.08 -2.56
C ASN A 5 75.41 6.50 -3.52
N LEU A 6 75.75 6.30 -4.80
CA LEU A 6 74.83 5.71 -5.79
C LEU A 6 74.47 4.25 -5.44
N ALA A 7 75.43 3.46 -4.98
CA ALA A 7 75.20 2.08 -4.56
C ALA A 7 74.32 1.98 -3.29
N ILE A 8 74.44 2.92 -2.37
CA ILE A 8 73.57 2.99 -1.17
C ILE A 8 72.13 3.34 -1.57
N TYR A 9 71.93 4.25 -2.52
CA TYR A 9 70.59 4.55 -3.04
C TYR A 9 69.96 3.35 -3.73
N GLU A 10 70.70 2.58 -4.53
CA GLU A 10 70.15 1.38 -5.19
C GLU A 10 69.84 0.24 -4.21
N LEU A 11 70.65 0.04 -3.16
CA LEU A 11 70.36 -0.93 -2.11
C LEU A 11 69.17 -0.50 -1.24
N MET A 12 69.02 0.81 -0.98
CA MET A 12 67.90 1.34 -0.21
C MET A 12 66.58 1.30 -0.99
N THR A 13 66.59 1.59 -2.29
CA THR A 13 65.39 1.45 -3.14
C THR A 13 65.01 -0.01 -3.35
N LEU A 14 65.98 -0.92 -3.49
CA LEU A 14 65.73 -2.36 -3.55
C LEU A 14 65.11 -2.87 -2.24
N TYR A 15 65.63 -2.44 -1.09
CA TYR A 15 65.07 -2.79 0.22
C TYR A 15 63.64 -2.25 0.40
N LEU A 16 63.38 -1.00 0.02
CA LEU A 16 62.03 -0.40 0.08
C LEU A 16 61.05 -1.12 -0.86
N ASN A 17 61.47 -1.49 -2.07
CA ASN A 17 60.63 -2.24 -3.02
C ASN A 17 60.32 -3.66 -2.52
N ILE A 18 61.31 -4.35 -1.92
CA ILE A 18 61.10 -5.68 -1.32
C ILE A 18 60.13 -5.57 -0.13
N LEU A 19 60.30 -4.55 0.72
CA LEU A 19 59.41 -4.26 1.85
C LEU A 19 57.97 -4.00 1.35
N PHE A 20 57.78 -3.11 0.36
CA PHE A 20 56.46 -2.85 -0.27
C PHE A 20 55.86 -4.10 -0.95
N SER A 21 56.68 -4.96 -1.57
CA SER A 21 56.22 -6.20 -2.21
C SER A 21 55.76 -7.27 -1.20
N HIS A 22 56.30 -7.24 0.02
CA HIS A 22 55.84 -8.08 1.11
C HIS A 22 54.58 -7.52 1.77
N LEU A 23 54.56 -6.21 2.08
CA LEU A 23 53.40 -5.56 2.69
C LEU A 23 52.15 -5.62 1.79
N SER A 24 52.29 -5.47 0.47
CA SER A 24 51.17 -5.56 -0.49
C SER A 24 50.55 -6.96 -0.62
N LYS A 25 51.28 -8.03 -0.30
CA LYS A 25 50.75 -9.41 -0.28
C LYS A 25 49.89 -9.70 0.96
N PHE A 26 49.99 -8.89 2.02
CA PHE A 26 49.17 -9.00 3.23
C PHE A 26 47.93 -8.09 3.20
N ILE A 27 47.85 -7.13 2.28
CA ILE A 27 46.68 -6.25 2.11
C ILE A 27 45.42 -7.01 1.63
N PRO A 28 45.47 -7.95 0.66
CA PRO A 28 44.25 -8.62 0.19
C PRO A 28 43.74 -9.70 1.16
N THR A 29 44.59 -10.23 2.05
CA THR A 29 44.18 -11.25 3.03
C THR A 29 43.42 -10.66 4.22
N ILE A 30 43.69 -9.40 4.59
CA ILE A 30 42.98 -8.69 5.66
C ILE A 30 41.57 -8.23 5.21
N THR A 31 41.39 -7.92 3.92
CA THR A 31 40.07 -7.55 3.39
C THR A 31 39.11 -8.73 3.21
N LEU A 32 39.59 -9.98 3.23
CA LEU A 32 38.73 -11.16 3.10
C LEU A 32 38.08 -11.60 4.42
N ILE A 33 38.66 -11.23 5.58
CA ILE A 33 38.12 -11.59 6.91
C ILE A 33 37.04 -10.60 7.38
N SER A 34 37.03 -9.37 6.85
CA SER A 34 36.02 -8.36 7.20
C SER A 34 34.71 -8.46 6.40
N GLY A 35 34.63 -9.32 5.38
CA GLY A 35 33.47 -9.45 4.50
C GLY A 35 32.52 -10.62 4.80
N LEU A 36 32.84 -11.46 5.81
CA LEU A 36 32.00 -12.61 6.20
C LEU A 36 31.14 -12.36 7.45
N LEU A 37 30.92 -11.09 7.79
CA LEU A 37 29.92 -10.65 8.77
C LEU A 37 28.86 -9.74 8.09
N PHE A 38 28.47 -10.08 6.86
CA PHE A 38 27.33 -9.45 6.21
C PHE A 38 26.07 -10.28 6.44
N CYS A 39 25.14 -9.66 7.16
CA CYS A 39 23.73 -9.99 7.18
C CYS A 39 23.33 -11.35 7.77
N SER A 40 23.32 -11.44 9.10
CA SER A 40 22.10 -11.91 9.76
C SER A 40 20.97 -10.92 9.43
N ALA A 41 20.51 -10.97 8.19
CA ALA A 41 19.19 -10.49 7.87
C ALA A 41 18.25 -11.40 8.66
N CYS A 42 17.61 -10.86 9.68
CA CYS A 42 16.36 -11.41 10.16
C CYS A 42 15.43 -11.46 8.94
N ARG A 43 15.39 -12.60 8.25
CA ARG A 43 14.23 -12.95 7.45
C ARG A 43 13.11 -13.00 8.47
N LYS A 44 12.31 -11.93 8.50
CA LYS A 44 10.92 -12.14 8.87
C LYS A 44 10.46 -13.13 7.82
N ASP A 45 10.29 -14.37 8.22
CA ASP A 45 9.42 -15.27 7.49
C ASP A 45 8.11 -14.51 7.41
N VAL A 46 7.88 -13.86 6.27
CA VAL A 46 6.54 -13.52 5.86
C VAL A 46 5.89 -14.89 5.77
N GLY A 47 5.23 -15.27 6.88
CA GLY A 47 4.26 -16.35 6.88
C GLY A 47 3.37 -16.18 5.65
N PRO A 48 2.76 -17.27 5.15
CA PRO A 48 1.99 -17.23 3.92
C PRO A 48 1.18 -15.94 3.92
N ILE A 49 1.44 -15.05 2.96
CA ILE A 49 0.63 -13.86 2.80
C ILE A 49 -0.75 -14.46 2.59
N ILE A 50 -1.58 -14.41 3.63
CA ILE A 50 -3.00 -14.64 3.53
C ILE A 50 -3.47 -13.43 2.73
N VAL A 51 -3.22 -13.47 1.42
CA VAL A 51 -3.95 -12.66 0.47
C VAL A 51 -5.36 -13.14 0.72
N ALA A 52 -6.16 -12.34 1.42
CA ALA A 52 -7.56 -12.67 1.68
C ALA A 52 -8.10 -13.19 0.36
N PRO A 53 -8.62 -14.43 0.32
CA PRO A 53 -9.03 -15.04 -0.94
C PRO A 53 -9.95 -14.02 -1.62
N LYS A 54 -9.55 -13.55 -2.80
CA LYS A 54 -10.42 -12.70 -3.61
C LYS A 54 -11.71 -13.49 -3.74
N ASN A 55 -12.76 -13.04 -3.05
CA ASN A 55 -14.02 -13.76 -3.07
C ASN A 55 -14.44 -13.85 -4.54
N THR A 56 -14.43 -15.07 -5.08
CA THR A 56 -14.77 -15.34 -6.48
C THR A 56 -16.28 -15.44 -6.65
N GLN A 57 -17.03 -15.55 -5.57
CA GLN A 57 -18.48 -15.51 -5.61
C GLN A 57 -18.93 -14.08 -5.89
N PRO A 58 -19.85 -13.88 -6.87
CA PRO A 58 -20.43 -12.57 -7.12
C PRO A 58 -21.15 -12.04 -5.88
N ILE A 59 -20.78 -10.85 -5.43
CA ILE A 59 -21.51 -10.13 -4.39
C ILE A 59 -22.77 -9.53 -5.01
N SER A 60 -23.93 -9.78 -4.41
CA SER A 60 -25.20 -9.20 -4.82
C SER A 60 -25.38 -7.81 -4.24
N PHE A 61 -25.67 -6.83 -5.10
CA PHE A 61 -26.01 -5.51 -4.62
C PHE A 61 -27.27 -5.53 -3.77
N THR A 62 -28.31 -6.22 -4.23
CA THR A 62 -29.63 -6.20 -3.59
C THR A 62 -29.64 -6.90 -2.24
N THR A 63 -28.96 -8.04 -2.11
CA THR A 63 -29.01 -8.86 -0.89
C THR A 63 -27.83 -8.66 0.06
N GLU A 64 -26.68 -8.15 -0.41
CA GLU A 64 -25.47 -8.02 0.42
C GLU A 64 -25.02 -6.58 0.62
N ILE A 65 -25.22 -5.67 -0.35
CA ILE A 65 -24.74 -4.28 -0.25
C ILE A 65 -25.82 -3.32 0.22
N GLN A 66 -27.02 -3.40 -0.36
CA GLN A 66 -28.12 -2.52 0.02
C GLN A 66 -28.46 -2.63 1.52
N PRO A 67 -28.49 -3.82 2.15
CA PRO A 67 -28.75 -3.90 3.59
C PRO A 67 -27.73 -3.15 4.45
N ILE A 68 -26.46 -3.12 4.03
CA ILE A 68 -25.40 -2.35 4.71
C ILE A 68 -25.73 -0.87 4.65
N PHE A 69 -26.11 -0.35 3.47
CA PHE A 69 -26.49 1.06 3.32
C PHE A 69 -27.76 1.40 4.10
N THR A 70 -28.78 0.55 4.05
CA THR A 70 -30.02 0.75 4.80
C THR A 70 -29.76 0.84 6.30
N THR A 71 -28.88 -0.01 6.84
CA THR A 71 -28.60 -0.07 8.27
C THR A 71 -27.70 1.05 8.74
N ASN A 72 -26.66 1.39 7.97
CA ASN A 72 -25.55 2.21 8.44
C ASN A 72 -25.50 3.61 7.83
N CYS A 73 -26.24 3.89 6.75
CA CYS A 73 -26.06 5.11 5.96
C CYS A 73 -27.37 5.85 5.65
N ALA A 74 -28.42 5.12 5.25
CA ALA A 74 -29.74 5.63 4.92
C ALA A 74 -30.59 5.88 6.18
N VAL A 75 -29.95 6.42 7.22
CA VAL A 75 -30.56 6.75 8.51
C VAL A 75 -30.96 8.22 8.57
N ALA A 76 -31.86 8.55 9.49
CA ALA A 76 -32.33 9.92 9.68
C ALA A 76 -31.16 10.90 9.93
N GLY A 77 -31.12 12.01 9.20
CA GLY A 77 -30.07 13.03 9.29
C GLY A 77 -28.84 12.79 8.40
N CYS A 78 -28.71 11.62 7.77
CA CYS A 78 -27.51 11.23 7.01
C CYS A 78 -27.75 11.19 5.49
N HIS A 79 -28.10 10.03 4.91
CA HIS A 79 -28.19 9.83 3.45
C HIS A 79 -29.49 9.12 3.06
N ASN A 80 -30.62 9.70 3.43
CA ASN A 80 -31.94 9.18 3.08
C ASN A 80 -32.75 10.19 2.27
N THR A 81 -33.98 9.81 1.91
CA THR A 81 -34.90 10.62 1.08
C THR A 81 -35.12 12.03 1.63
N THR A 82 -35.15 12.20 2.96
CA THR A 82 -35.37 13.49 3.63
C THR A 82 -34.07 14.24 3.90
N SER A 83 -33.04 13.51 4.30
CA SER A 83 -31.71 14.00 4.67
C SER A 83 -30.75 13.58 3.58
N GLN A 84 -30.73 14.33 2.49
CA GLN A 84 -29.86 14.07 1.33
C GLN A 84 -28.49 14.72 1.52
N LYS A 85 -27.74 14.42 2.59
CA LYS A 85 -26.42 15.04 2.79
C LYS A 85 -25.53 14.78 1.57
N ALA A 86 -24.87 15.84 1.10
CA ALA A 86 -24.08 15.84 -0.12
C ALA A 86 -24.85 15.41 -1.39
N ASN A 87 -26.17 15.64 -1.43
CA ASN A 87 -27.08 15.25 -2.51
C ASN A 87 -26.99 13.74 -2.79
N MET A 88 -27.19 12.96 -1.74
CA MET A 88 -27.08 11.51 -1.78
C MET A 88 -28.22 10.87 -1.00
N ASP A 89 -28.97 10.01 -1.70
CA ASP A 89 -29.97 9.13 -1.12
C ASP A 89 -29.51 7.68 -1.32
N LEU A 90 -29.31 6.97 -0.22
CA LEU A 90 -28.86 5.58 -0.17
C LEU A 90 -29.98 4.60 0.21
N THR A 91 -31.23 5.06 0.23
CA THR A 91 -32.38 4.18 0.40
C THR A 91 -32.54 3.23 -0.79
N THR A 92 -33.22 2.10 -0.54
CA THR A 92 -33.51 1.09 -1.55
C THR A 92 -34.21 1.71 -2.76
N GLY A 93 -33.72 1.40 -3.95
CA GLY A 93 -34.22 1.93 -5.23
C GLY A 93 -33.48 3.16 -5.75
N TYR A 94 -32.78 3.91 -4.87
CA TYR A 94 -32.05 5.13 -5.26
C TYR A 94 -30.53 4.98 -5.16
N SER A 95 -30.07 4.23 -4.18
CA SER A 95 -28.65 4.03 -3.83
C SER A 95 -27.74 3.71 -5.02
N TYR A 96 -28.07 2.71 -5.84
CA TYR A 96 -27.22 2.25 -6.94
C TYR A 96 -26.99 3.37 -7.97
N GLY A 97 -28.08 3.97 -8.44
CA GLY A 97 -28.04 5.04 -9.45
C GLY A 97 -27.38 6.31 -8.93
N ASN A 98 -27.40 6.53 -7.62
CA ASN A 98 -26.68 7.64 -6.98
C ASN A 98 -25.19 7.38 -6.77
N LEU A 99 -24.72 6.13 -6.83
CA LEU A 99 -23.34 5.77 -6.49
C LEU A 99 -22.51 5.39 -7.72
N VAL A 100 -23.00 4.44 -8.52
CA VAL A 100 -22.18 3.77 -9.53
C VAL A 100 -22.04 4.64 -10.78
N ASN A 101 -20.80 4.90 -11.19
CA ASN A 101 -20.47 5.80 -12.31
C ASN A 101 -20.95 7.25 -12.14
N VAL A 102 -21.22 7.69 -10.91
CA VAL A 102 -21.61 9.07 -10.61
C VAL A 102 -20.40 9.87 -10.12
N THR A 103 -20.12 11.03 -10.71
CA THR A 103 -19.07 11.94 -10.24
C THR A 103 -19.38 12.42 -8.82
N SER A 104 -18.35 12.42 -7.97
CA SER A 104 -18.48 12.94 -6.61
C SER A 104 -18.58 14.46 -6.60
N ASN A 105 -19.68 14.99 -6.06
CA ASN A 105 -19.92 16.44 -5.95
C ASN A 105 -18.75 17.22 -5.32
N ASN A 106 -18.14 16.67 -4.26
CA ASN A 106 -17.09 17.37 -3.50
C ASN A 106 -15.67 16.96 -3.94
N TYR A 107 -15.55 15.95 -4.79
CA TYR A 107 -14.25 15.34 -5.14
C TYR A 107 -14.14 15.07 -6.65
N ALA A 108 -14.80 15.89 -7.47
CA ALA A 108 -14.70 15.79 -8.92
C ALA A 108 -13.22 15.92 -9.35
N PRO A 109 -12.79 15.17 -10.39
CA PRO A 109 -13.60 14.31 -11.28
C PRO A 109 -13.78 12.86 -10.77
N VAL A 110 -13.41 12.55 -9.52
CA VAL A 110 -13.44 11.17 -8.98
C VAL A 110 -14.88 10.67 -8.84
N LEU A 111 -15.12 9.40 -9.16
CA LEU A 111 -16.43 8.77 -9.03
C LEU A 111 -16.74 8.36 -7.58
N ARG A 112 -18.01 8.43 -7.20
CA ARG A 112 -18.52 7.90 -5.92
C ARG A 112 -18.21 6.42 -5.80
N VAL A 113 -18.59 5.64 -6.81
CA VAL A 113 -18.15 4.26 -7.06
C VAL A 113 -17.66 4.13 -8.50
N LYS A 114 -16.40 3.73 -8.66
CA LYS A 114 -15.79 3.35 -9.94
C LYS A 114 -15.75 1.81 -10.03
N PRO A 115 -16.54 1.18 -10.92
CA PRO A 115 -16.49 -0.25 -11.16
C PRO A 115 -15.06 -0.75 -11.39
N PHE A 116 -14.77 -1.95 -10.88
CA PHE A 116 -13.47 -2.64 -10.96
C PHE A 116 -12.30 -1.95 -10.25
N SER A 117 -12.53 -0.84 -9.53
CA SER A 117 -11.48 -0.13 -8.81
C SER A 117 -11.97 0.47 -7.49
N SER A 118 -11.86 -0.32 -6.42
CA SER A 118 -12.15 0.14 -5.05
C SER A 118 -11.29 1.34 -4.66
N ASP A 119 -10.00 1.32 -5.02
CA ASP A 119 -9.03 2.35 -4.62
C ASP A 119 -9.18 3.68 -5.38
N SER A 120 -10.02 3.68 -6.42
CA SER A 120 -10.43 4.87 -7.16
C SER A 120 -11.88 5.27 -6.87
N SER A 121 -12.51 4.69 -5.85
CA SER A 121 -13.89 4.97 -5.45
C SER A 121 -13.93 5.78 -4.17
N VAL A 122 -14.62 6.93 -4.18
CA VAL A 122 -14.78 7.75 -2.97
C VAL A 122 -15.43 6.95 -1.84
N LEU A 123 -16.44 6.13 -2.15
CA LEU A 123 -17.13 5.29 -1.17
C LEU A 123 -16.16 4.43 -0.36
N GLN A 124 -15.28 3.68 -1.03
CA GLN A 124 -14.33 2.78 -0.36
C GLN A 124 -13.45 3.52 0.63
N HIS A 125 -12.90 4.67 0.24
CA HIS A 125 -12.03 5.46 1.10
C HIS A 125 -12.78 6.09 2.29
N LYS A 126 -14.06 6.46 2.09
CA LYS A 126 -14.93 6.96 3.14
C LYS A 126 -15.23 5.89 4.19
N VAL A 127 -15.53 4.65 3.77
CA VAL A 127 -15.87 3.53 4.68
C VAL A 127 -14.66 2.83 5.28
N ALA A 128 -13.52 2.85 4.60
CA ALA A 128 -12.24 2.33 5.10
C ALA A 128 -11.44 3.36 5.91
N HIS A 129 -12.00 4.56 6.12
CA HIS A 129 -11.45 5.61 6.97
C HIS A 129 -10.02 6.00 6.59
N THR A 130 -9.70 6.03 5.29
CA THR A 130 -8.34 6.39 4.85
C THR A 130 -8.11 7.90 4.84
N PHE A 131 -9.13 8.69 5.17
CA PHE A 131 -9.15 10.16 5.19
C PHE A 131 -8.77 10.85 3.87
N LYS A 132 -8.65 10.10 2.76
CA LYS A 132 -8.32 10.62 1.43
C LYS A 132 -9.36 11.60 0.91
N TYR A 133 -10.63 11.38 1.27
CA TYR A 133 -11.75 12.21 0.84
C TYR A 133 -12.49 12.74 2.07
N GLY A 134 -11.87 13.61 2.86
CA GLY A 134 -12.49 14.22 4.05
C GLY A 134 -12.81 13.23 5.17
N GLY A 135 -13.76 13.58 6.05
CA GLY A 135 -14.13 12.78 7.22
C GLY A 135 -14.69 11.39 6.89
N GLN A 136 -14.54 10.48 7.86
CA GLN A 136 -15.01 9.09 7.79
C GLN A 136 -16.53 8.98 7.64
N MET A 137 -16.98 7.87 7.05
CA MET A 137 -18.39 7.46 7.07
C MET A 137 -18.49 5.98 7.43
N PRO A 138 -19.49 5.55 8.22
CA PRO A 138 -20.42 6.39 8.98
C PRO A 138 -19.71 7.25 10.06
N PRO A 139 -20.24 8.42 10.42
CA PRO A 139 -19.66 9.23 11.51
C PRO A 139 -19.76 8.55 12.88
N SER A 140 -20.74 7.66 13.04
CA SER A 140 -21.02 6.92 14.28
C SER A 140 -20.02 5.81 14.60
N GLY A 141 -19.15 5.43 13.67
CA GLY A 141 -18.17 4.37 13.87
C GLY A 141 -17.84 3.60 12.60
N SER A 142 -16.96 2.61 12.72
CA SER A 142 -16.56 1.73 11.62
C SER A 142 -17.63 0.69 11.32
N LEU A 143 -17.74 0.30 10.05
CA LEU A 143 -18.48 -0.89 9.65
C LEU A 143 -17.82 -2.15 10.21
N GLN A 144 -18.59 -3.24 10.30
CA GLN A 144 -18.01 -4.54 10.57
C GLN A 144 -17.06 -4.94 9.44
N SER A 145 -16.02 -5.72 9.77
CA SER A 145 -14.99 -6.10 8.79
C SER A 145 -15.59 -6.77 7.55
N PHE A 146 -16.57 -7.65 7.73
CA PHE A 146 -17.24 -8.33 6.61
C PHE A 146 -18.07 -7.35 5.74
N GLU A 147 -18.69 -6.32 6.31
CA GLU A 147 -19.45 -5.32 5.56
C GLU A 147 -18.51 -4.46 4.71
N LEU A 148 -17.38 -4.06 5.28
CA LEU A 148 -16.32 -3.34 4.59
C LEU A 148 -15.74 -4.18 3.43
N ASP A 149 -15.48 -5.46 3.69
CA ASP A 149 -14.98 -6.39 2.68
C ASP A 149 -16.00 -6.64 1.57
N ASN A 150 -17.29 -6.76 1.90
CA ASN A 150 -18.36 -6.89 0.91
C ASN A 150 -18.44 -5.66 0.00
N ILE A 151 -18.40 -4.44 0.54
CA ILE A 151 -18.36 -3.21 -0.26
C ILE A 151 -17.13 -3.20 -1.18
N LYS A 152 -15.94 -3.49 -0.62
CA LYS A 152 -14.69 -3.52 -1.39
C LYS A 152 -14.74 -4.55 -2.52
N ASN A 153 -15.23 -5.75 -2.24
CA ASN A 153 -15.32 -6.85 -3.19
C ASN A 153 -16.37 -6.58 -4.27
N TRP A 154 -17.56 -6.08 -3.89
CA TRP A 154 -18.60 -5.67 -4.84
C TRP A 154 -18.07 -4.64 -5.84
N ILE A 155 -17.39 -3.59 -5.38
CA ILE A 155 -16.77 -2.59 -6.27
C ILE A 155 -15.74 -3.26 -7.19
N SER A 156 -14.86 -4.09 -6.62
CA SER A 156 -13.78 -4.78 -7.33
C SER A 156 -14.28 -5.79 -8.36
N GLN A 157 -15.49 -6.35 -8.17
CA GLN A 157 -16.18 -7.25 -9.09
C GLN A 157 -17.00 -6.53 -10.16
N GLY A 158 -16.92 -5.19 -10.21
CA GLY A 158 -17.58 -4.38 -11.23
C GLY A 158 -18.85 -3.68 -10.77
N ALA A 159 -19.13 -3.65 -9.46
CA ALA A 159 -20.26 -2.95 -8.86
C ALA A 159 -21.60 -3.27 -9.56
N LYS A 160 -21.91 -4.55 -9.77
CA LYS A 160 -23.12 -4.99 -10.49
C LYS A 160 -24.39 -4.63 -9.71
N ASN A 161 -25.50 -4.39 -10.41
CA ASN A 161 -26.84 -4.27 -9.82
C ASN A 161 -27.56 -5.62 -9.95
N ASN A 162 -27.35 -6.52 -8.99
CA ASN A 162 -27.80 -7.92 -9.04
C ASN A 162 -28.43 -8.37 -7.72
#